data_AF-F0R5H1-F1
#
_entry.id   AF-F0R5H1-F1
#
_cell.length_a   1.000
_cell.length_b   1.000
_cell.length_c   1.000
_cell.angle_alpha   90.00
_cell.angle_beta   90.00
_cell.angle_gamma   90.00
#
_symmetry.space_group_name_H-M   'P 1'
#
loop_
_entity.id
_entity.type
_entity.pdbx_description
1 polymer ?
#
loop_
_entity_poly.entity_id
_entity_poly.type
_entity_poly.pdbx_seq_one_letter_code
_entity_poly.pdbx_strand_id
1 'polypeptide(L)'
;MDIEKDLILLNDEINKNANGHLSLNSRVQLMRKINSSNIINKIYYTCAIKIVQMNVSVFENDIFNDILLKSKDFLYNNKYSKSYFGEIYDKYKNFLNNFDAIGWILLSLCKNIETDVSFIWDMDDYTDDDVYDFEVWTPDFLAEIIFSGGSPFVNNDINSVEERKKYWLWYIQMVRGILKNPDVEYLILPSYEKREHLISIPFRHQLHLVSANGRISFDDIENIILSQIPDEIKWNYINVEFVSCTSSMLNVFSSTGEKIRIRHMNVVDICREFRLKRKEMYMQYPKEGAWFSLKMVIEKNYSYKLEFNYDNFNEIPAYFQELDWIFNFYCKFPRSKEYTPEWLRKIIGNKGKYLED
;
A
#
# COMPACT_ATOMS: atom_id res chain seq x y z
N MET A 1 -6.35 20.73 36.94
CA MET A 1 -7.08 21.22 35.75
C MET A 1 -8.05 20.12 35.36
N ASP A 2 -9.33 20.43 35.26
CA ASP A 2 -10.39 19.42 35.21
C ASP A 2 -10.76 19.09 33.75
N ILE A 3 -10.09 18.09 33.18
CA ILE A 3 -10.36 17.59 31.82
C ILE A 3 -11.84 17.23 31.65
N GLU A 4 -12.53 16.80 32.71
CA GLU A 4 -13.94 16.44 32.65
C GLU A 4 -14.82 17.64 32.27
N LYS A 5 -14.52 18.83 32.82
CA LYS A 5 -15.21 20.06 32.46
C LYS A 5 -15.02 20.41 30.97
N ASP A 6 -13.83 20.19 30.44
CA ASP A 6 -13.55 20.43 29.02
C ASP A 6 -14.29 19.46 28.12
N LEU A 7 -14.35 18.17 28.47
CA LEU A 7 -15.14 17.18 27.74
C LEU A 7 -16.64 17.53 27.71
N ILE A 8 -17.18 18.15 28.77
CA ILE A 8 -18.56 18.65 28.79
C ILE A 8 -18.73 19.83 27.82
N LEU A 9 -17.79 20.78 27.80
CA LEU A 9 -17.84 21.92 26.87
C LEU A 9 -17.77 21.47 25.40
N LEU A 10 -16.95 20.46 25.10
CA LEU A 10 -16.85 19.91 23.75
C LEU A 10 -18.15 19.20 23.32
N ASN A 11 -18.84 18.51 24.24
CA ASN A 11 -20.18 17.97 23.96
C ASN A 11 -21.17 19.07 23.57
N ASP A 12 -21.14 20.22 24.26
CA ASP A 12 -21.99 21.36 23.92
C ASP A 12 -21.64 21.96 22.56
N GLU A 13 -20.35 22.05 22.21
CA GLU A 13 -19.88 22.49 20.89
C GLU A 13 -20.43 21.59 19.79
N ILE A 14 -20.26 20.27 19.90
CA ILE A 14 -20.72 19.29 18.90
C ILE A 14 -22.21 19.42 18.63
N ASN A 15 -23.01 19.57 19.69
CA ASN A 15 -24.46 19.68 19.58
C ASN A 15 -24.92 20.98 18.91
N LYS A 16 -24.18 22.08 19.14
CA LYS A 16 -24.46 23.41 18.57
C LYS A 16 -23.87 23.61 17.18
N ASN A 17 -22.85 22.84 16.80
CA ASN A 17 -22.22 22.92 15.49
C ASN A 17 -23.22 22.50 14.39
N ALA A 18 -23.41 23.36 13.39
CA ALA A 18 -24.37 23.14 12.31
C ALA A 18 -24.02 21.91 11.46
N ASN A 19 -22.74 21.59 11.32
CA ASN A 19 -22.25 20.44 10.58
C ASN A 19 -22.02 19.23 11.49
N GLY A 20 -22.21 19.36 12.80
CA GLY A 20 -21.91 18.30 13.77
C GLY A 20 -20.41 18.01 13.91
N HIS A 21 -19.55 18.90 13.42
CA HIS A 21 -18.08 18.79 13.45
C HIS A 21 -17.50 19.23 14.81
N LEU A 22 -16.36 18.67 15.17
CA LEU A 22 -15.53 19.13 16.28
C LEU A 22 -14.25 19.75 15.71
N SER A 23 -14.10 21.07 15.89
CA SER A 23 -13.05 21.84 15.24
C SER A 23 -11.64 21.36 15.59
N LEU A 24 -10.69 21.51 14.66
CA LEU A 24 -9.27 21.20 14.91
C LEU A 24 -8.74 21.90 16.16
N ASN A 25 -9.05 23.19 16.33
CA ASN A 25 -8.59 23.94 17.50
C ASN A 25 -9.09 23.30 18.81
N SER A 26 -10.37 22.97 18.90
CA SER A 26 -10.93 22.31 20.09
C SER A 26 -10.27 20.97 20.38
N ARG A 27 -9.96 20.17 19.35
CA ARG A 27 -9.23 18.91 19.47
C ARG A 27 -7.80 19.12 19.96
N VAL A 28 -7.05 20.06 19.38
CA VAL A 28 -5.68 20.42 19.79
C VAL A 28 -5.65 20.88 21.25
N GLN A 29 -6.56 21.76 21.66
CA GLN A 29 -6.61 22.26 23.04
C GLN A 29 -6.89 21.13 24.05
N LEU A 30 -7.75 20.17 23.71
CA LEU A 30 -7.95 18.96 24.51
C LEU A 30 -6.66 18.16 24.63
N MET A 31 -5.97 17.89 23.52
CA MET A 31 -4.72 17.11 23.54
C MET A 31 -3.61 17.80 24.34
N ARG A 32 -3.49 19.13 24.23
CA ARG A 32 -2.55 19.92 25.03
C ARG A 32 -2.77 19.74 26.52
N LYS A 33 -4.04 19.67 26.94
CA LYS A 33 -4.40 19.44 28.34
C LYS A 33 -4.12 18.00 28.80
N ILE A 34 -4.27 17.02 27.91
CA ILE A 34 -3.88 15.63 28.16
C ILE A 34 -2.36 15.53 28.37
N ASN A 35 -1.58 16.30 27.62
CA ASN A 35 -0.13 16.46 27.77
C ASN A 35 0.64 15.12 27.86
N SER A 36 0.26 14.16 27.02
CA SER A 36 0.91 12.86 26.97
C SER A 36 0.81 12.27 25.56
N SER A 37 1.92 12.30 24.82
CA SER A 37 1.97 11.77 23.45
C SER A 37 1.57 10.30 23.38
N ASN A 38 1.84 9.50 24.43
CA ASN A 38 1.39 8.11 24.51
C ASN A 38 -0.14 8.01 24.60
N ILE A 39 -0.78 8.80 25.46
CA ILE A 39 -2.24 8.78 25.59
C ILE A 39 -2.90 9.31 24.31
N ILE A 40 -2.36 10.37 23.72
CA ILE A 40 -2.86 10.95 22.48
C ILE A 40 -2.76 9.93 21.33
N ASN A 41 -1.63 9.22 21.20
CA ASN A 41 -1.50 8.17 20.19
C ASN A 41 -2.42 6.96 20.48
N LYS A 42 -2.76 6.65 21.73
CA LYS A 42 -3.80 5.65 22.07
C LYS A 42 -5.19 6.09 21.64
N ILE A 43 -5.51 7.38 21.75
CA ILE A 43 -6.76 7.97 21.24
C ILE A 43 -6.80 7.82 19.72
N TYR A 44 -5.75 8.25 19.01
CA TYR A 44 -5.63 8.12 17.56
C TYR A 44 -5.68 6.67 17.07
N TYR A 45 -4.99 5.76 17.76
CA TYR A 45 -5.08 4.32 17.48
C TYR A 45 -6.52 3.81 17.62
N THR A 46 -7.22 4.20 18.68
CA THR A 46 -8.61 3.78 18.92
C THR A 46 -9.57 4.32 17.86
N CYS A 47 -9.35 5.53 17.35
CA CYS A 47 -10.06 6.06 16.18
C CYS A 47 -9.85 5.16 14.95
N ALA A 48 -8.62 4.71 14.68
CA ALA A 48 -8.35 3.76 13.60
C ALA A 48 -9.06 2.41 13.80
N ILE A 49 -9.03 1.85 15.02
CA ILE A 49 -9.73 0.59 15.34
C ILE A 49 -11.25 0.70 15.18
N LYS A 50 -11.84 1.85 15.51
CA LYS A 50 -13.27 2.09 15.29
C LYS A 50 -13.65 1.93 13.82
N ILE A 51 -12.83 2.48 12.92
CA ILE A 51 -13.04 2.37 11.48
C ILE A 51 -12.82 0.95 10.97
N VAL A 52 -11.82 0.25 11.50
CA VAL A 52 -11.57 -1.18 11.21
C VAL A 52 -12.78 -2.03 11.56
N GLN A 53 -13.36 -1.86 12.76
CA GLN A 53 -14.53 -2.60 13.21
C GLN A 53 -15.78 -2.34 12.36
N MET A 54 -15.91 -1.17 11.76
CA MET A 54 -17.03 -0.83 10.86
C MET A 54 -16.82 -1.34 9.44
N ASN A 55 -15.56 -1.50 9.02
CA ASN A 55 -15.18 -1.82 7.65
C ASN A 55 -14.34 -3.10 7.60
N VAL A 56 -14.72 -4.12 8.38
CA VAL A 56 -13.91 -5.33 8.60
C VAL A 56 -13.40 -5.92 7.30
N SER A 57 -14.26 -6.02 6.28
CA SER A 57 -13.90 -6.52 4.96
C SER A 57 -12.78 -5.71 4.33
N VAL A 58 -12.84 -4.38 4.34
CA VAL A 58 -11.79 -3.50 3.77
C VAL A 58 -10.44 -3.70 4.45
N PHE A 59 -10.46 -3.92 5.77
CA PHE A 59 -9.27 -4.16 6.59
C PHE A 59 -8.86 -5.65 6.68
N GLU A 60 -9.44 -6.55 5.88
CA GLU A 60 -8.85 -7.87 5.56
C GLU A 60 -7.63 -7.72 4.63
N ASN A 61 -6.74 -6.79 4.96
CA ASN A 61 -5.46 -6.57 4.31
C ASN A 61 -4.35 -6.80 5.34
N ASP A 62 -3.46 -7.76 5.05
CA ASP A 62 -2.36 -8.13 5.94
C ASP A 62 -1.44 -6.96 6.28
N ILE A 63 -1.21 -6.02 5.35
CA ILE A 63 -0.37 -4.85 5.58
C ILE A 63 -1.04 -3.91 6.59
N PHE A 64 -2.35 -3.71 6.47
CA PHE A 64 -3.09 -2.79 7.35
C PHE A 64 -3.11 -3.35 8.76
N ASN A 65 -3.41 -4.65 8.88
CA ASN A 65 -3.39 -5.36 10.15
C ASN A 65 -2.00 -5.39 10.78
N ASP A 66 -0.94 -5.58 10.00
CA ASP A 66 0.44 -5.53 10.50
C ASP A 66 0.79 -4.16 11.07
N ILE A 67 0.43 -3.07 10.39
CA ILE A 67 0.63 -1.69 10.89
C ILE A 67 -0.12 -1.48 12.21
N LEU A 68 -1.38 -1.90 12.28
CA LEU A 68 -2.21 -1.75 13.48
C LEU A 68 -1.71 -2.61 14.65
N LEU A 69 -1.27 -3.84 14.39
CA LEU A 69 -0.68 -4.72 15.40
C LEU A 69 0.63 -4.15 15.94
N LYS A 70 1.49 -3.61 15.08
CA LYS A 70 2.74 -2.95 15.47
C LYS A 70 2.49 -1.69 16.29
N SER A 71 1.51 -0.88 15.87
CA SER A 71 1.06 0.31 16.62
C SER A 71 0.58 -0.08 18.02
N LYS A 72 -0.24 -1.12 18.12
CA LYS A 72 -0.71 -1.66 19.40
C LYS A 72 0.44 -2.10 20.30
N ASP A 73 1.36 -2.88 19.75
CA ASP A 73 2.52 -3.40 20.46
C ASP A 73 3.46 -2.28 20.94
N PHE A 74 3.56 -1.17 20.21
CA PHE A 74 4.25 0.02 20.66
C PHE A 74 3.52 0.70 21.82
N LEU A 75 2.22 0.97 21.68
CA LEU A 75 1.45 1.77 22.63
C LEU A 75 1.16 1.06 23.96
N TYR A 76 1.00 -0.27 23.94
CA TYR A 76 0.59 -1.04 25.11
C TYR A 76 1.66 -2.02 25.60
N ASN A 77 2.58 -2.46 24.74
CA ASN A 77 3.56 -3.50 25.07
C ASN A 77 5.02 -3.01 25.03
N ASN A 78 5.25 -1.70 24.86
CA ASN A 78 6.58 -1.06 24.81
C ASN A 78 7.54 -1.73 23.80
N LYS A 79 7.03 -2.17 22.65
CA LYS A 79 7.86 -2.70 21.56
C LYS A 79 8.10 -1.64 20.47
N TYR A 80 9.14 -1.84 19.67
CA TYR A 80 9.55 -0.94 18.57
C TYR A 80 10.01 0.45 19.05
N SER A 81 10.75 1.15 18.20
CA SER A 81 11.11 2.56 18.40
C SER A 81 10.14 3.47 17.66
N LYS A 82 10.13 4.76 18.00
CA LYS A 82 9.35 5.78 17.26
C LYS A 82 9.81 5.90 15.80
N SER A 83 11.13 5.85 15.57
CA SER A 83 11.73 5.89 14.23
C SER A 83 11.25 4.76 13.32
N TYR A 84 10.91 3.60 13.89
CA TYR A 84 10.37 2.47 13.14
C TYR A 84 9.06 2.81 12.44
N PHE A 85 8.24 3.69 13.02
CA PHE A 85 7.00 4.15 12.40
C PHE A 85 7.25 5.14 11.25
N GLY A 86 8.36 5.89 11.29
CA GLY A 86 8.85 6.65 10.14
C GLY A 86 9.26 5.73 8.98
N GLU A 87 9.96 4.63 9.27
CA GLU A 87 10.30 3.61 8.27
C GLU A 87 9.06 2.95 7.66
N ILE A 88 8.05 2.64 8.47
CA ILE A 88 6.75 2.15 7.98
C ILE A 88 6.09 3.19 7.08
N TYR A 89 6.02 4.45 7.51
CA TYR A 89 5.45 5.54 6.72
C TYR A 89 6.12 5.62 5.35
N ASP A 90 7.45 5.72 5.30
CA ASP A 90 8.17 5.87 4.04
C ASP A 90 8.02 4.66 3.12
N LYS A 91 8.04 3.45 3.70
CA LYS A 91 7.86 2.21 2.96
C LYS A 91 6.47 2.09 2.32
N TYR A 92 5.42 2.53 3.02
CA TYR A 92 4.04 2.25 2.62
C TYR A 92 3.30 3.47 2.07
N LYS A 93 3.81 4.71 2.15
CA LYS A 93 3.10 5.93 1.73
C LYS A 93 2.54 5.87 0.30
N ASN A 94 3.36 5.48 -0.68
CA ASN A 94 2.93 5.42 -2.07
C ASN A 94 1.85 4.36 -2.29
N PHE A 95 1.97 3.24 -1.58
CA PHE A 95 1.00 2.14 -1.64
C PHE A 95 -0.32 2.53 -0.97
N LEU A 96 -0.26 3.04 0.26
CA LEU A 96 -1.43 3.44 1.04
C LEU A 96 -2.17 4.63 0.44
N ASN A 97 -1.50 5.49 -0.33
CA ASN A 97 -2.16 6.56 -1.07
C ASN A 97 -3.23 6.04 -2.05
N ASN A 98 -3.13 4.78 -2.51
CA ASN A 98 -4.17 4.14 -3.34
C ASN A 98 -5.45 3.82 -2.54
N PHE A 99 -5.47 4.02 -1.22
CA PHE A 99 -6.58 3.67 -0.32
C PHE A 99 -7.29 4.88 0.29
N ASP A 100 -7.08 6.08 -0.26
CA ASP A 100 -7.76 7.31 0.16
C ASP A 100 -7.67 7.53 1.68
N ALA A 101 -8.73 8.04 2.32
CA ALA A 101 -8.76 8.30 3.76
C ALA A 101 -8.40 7.07 4.63
N ILE A 102 -8.68 5.85 4.16
CA ILE A 102 -8.33 4.60 4.86
C ILE A 102 -6.81 4.34 4.85
N GLY A 103 -6.12 4.69 3.77
CA GLY A 103 -4.65 4.64 3.76
C GLY A 103 -4.06 5.73 4.66
N TRP A 104 -4.64 6.94 4.56
CA TRP A 104 -4.17 8.11 5.29
C TRP A 104 -4.35 8.01 6.80
N ILE A 105 -5.39 7.34 7.32
CA ILE A 105 -5.53 7.15 8.77
C ILE A 105 -4.37 6.31 9.34
N LEU A 106 -3.88 5.31 8.60
CA LEU A 106 -2.72 4.50 9.01
C LEU A 106 -1.40 5.26 8.89
N LEU A 107 -1.23 6.02 7.81
CA LEU A 107 -0.04 6.87 7.61
C LEU A 107 0.04 7.97 8.66
N SER A 108 -1.07 8.66 8.92
CA SER A 108 -1.17 9.71 9.93
C SER A 108 -0.90 9.14 11.33
N LEU A 109 -1.41 7.94 11.65
CA LEU A 109 -1.08 7.27 12.91
C LEU A 109 0.43 6.99 13.04
N CYS A 110 1.07 6.44 11.99
CA CYS A 110 2.51 6.20 11.99
C CYS A 110 3.29 7.50 12.20
N LYS A 111 2.90 8.57 11.50
CA LYS A 111 3.58 9.86 11.60
C LYS A 111 3.45 10.47 13.00
N ASN A 112 2.27 10.40 13.60
CA ASN A 112 2.01 10.89 14.95
C ASN A 112 2.77 10.09 16.03
N ILE A 113 2.97 8.78 15.84
CA ILE A 113 3.83 7.96 16.71
C ILE A 113 5.30 8.36 16.54
N GLU A 114 5.77 8.51 15.30
CA GLU A 114 7.15 8.88 14.98
C GLU A 114 7.54 10.21 15.62
N THR A 115 6.67 11.22 15.52
CA THR A 115 6.95 12.59 15.95
C THR A 115 6.49 12.92 17.36
N ASP A 116 5.99 11.96 18.13
CA ASP A 116 5.37 12.21 19.44
C ASP A 116 4.28 13.28 19.40
N VAL A 117 3.45 13.24 18.35
CA VAL A 117 2.39 14.22 18.10
C VAL A 117 2.89 15.67 18.12
N SER A 118 4.11 15.91 17.61
CA SER A 118 4.76 17.23 17.61
C SER A 118 3.86 18.35 17.09
N PHE A 119 3.07 18.02 16.07
CA PHE A 119 2.12 18.93 15.41
C PHE A 119 1.21 19.68 16.39
N ILE A 120 0.87 19.09 17.54
CA ILE A 120 -0.02 19.69 18.56
C ILE A 120 0.61 20.93 19.21
N TRP A 121 1.93 21.06 19.16
CA TRP A 121 2.70 22.08 19.87
C TRP A 121 3.24 23.18 18.94
N ASP A 122 2.99 23.07 17.63
CA ASP A 122 3.66 23.90 16.62
C ASP A 122 3.11 25.34 16.54
N MET A 123 1.83 25.56 16.85
CA MET A 123 1.18 26.88 16.69
C MET A 123 0.24 27.20 17.85
N ASP A 124 0.16 28.44 18.31
CA ASP A 124 -0.74 28.79 19.43
C ASP A 124 -2.22 28.57 19.09
N ASP A 125 -2.63 28.99 17.88
CA ASP A 125 -3.98 28.86 17.35
C ASP A 125 -3.97 28.13 15.99
N TYR A 126 -4.95 27.23 15.81
CA TYR A 126 -5.17 26.51 14.55
C TYR A 126 -6.46 27.00 13.90
N THR A 127 -6.42 27.16 12.58
CA THR A 127 -7.65 27.20 11.78
C THR A 127 -8.24 25.77 11.69
N ASP A 128 -9.45 25.61 11.14
CA ASP A 128 -10.04 24.28 10.99
C ASP A 128 -9.39 23.46 9.85
N ASP A 129 -9.71 22.17 9.79
CA ASP A 129 -9.02 21.19 8.93
C ASP A 129 -9.08 21.49 7.41
N ASP A 130 -10.03 22.31 6.94
CA ASP A 130 -10.23 22.64 5.53
C ASP A 130 -9.14 23.52 4.92
N VAL A 131 -8.35 24.19 5.76
CA VAL A 131 -7.22 25.03 5.33
C VAL A 131 -5.96 24.21 5.06
N TYR A 132 -5.91 22.98 5.57
CA TYR A 132 -4.72 22.14 5.52
C TYR A 132 -4.85 21.01 4.50
N ASP A 133 -3.71 20.61 3.93
CA ASP A 133 -3.66 19.43 3.08
C ASP A 133 -3.91 18.14 3.88
N PHE A 134 -4.52 17.16 3.22
CA PHE A 134 -4.89 15.89 3.87
C PHE A 134 -3.70 15.12 4.47
N GLU A 135 -2.48 15.44 4.05
CA GLU A 135 -1.25 14.82 4.56
C GLU A 135 -0.97 15.16 6.03
N VAL A 136 -1.52 16.26 6.55
CA VAL A 136 -1.35 16.68 7.94
C VAL A 136 -2.59 16.40 8.80
N TRP A 137 -3.67 15.89 8.21
CA TRP A 137 -4.88 15.55 8.96
C TRP A 137 -4.61 14.44 9.98
N THR A 138 -5.20 14.59 11.16
CA THR A 138 -5.01 13.68 12.28
C THR A 138 -5.94 12.46 12.20
N PRO A 139 -5.59 11.32 12.84
CA PRO A 139 -6.36 10.08 12.69
C PRO A 139 -7.82 10.17 13.18
N ASP A 140 -8.09 11.01 14.17
CA ASP A 140 -9.43 11.31 14.67
C ASP A 140 -10.32 12.02 13.64
N PHE A 141 -9.78 12.97 12.87
CA PHE A 141 -10.51 13.65 11.80
C PHE A 141 -10.69 12.75 10.57
N LEU A 142 -9.65 12.04 10.15
CA LEU A 142 -9.77 11.04 9.08
C LEU A 142 -10.81 9.96 9.39
N ALA A 143 -10.86 9.50 10.64
CA ALA A 143 -11.89 8.57 11.09
C ALA A 143 -13.29 9.19 11.04
N GLU A 144 -13.46 10.47 11.39
CA GLU A 144 -14.75 11.15 11.24
C GLU A 144 -15.25 11.10 9.80
N ILE A 145 -14.41 11.51 8.84
CA ILE A 145 -14.77 11.53 7.41
C ILE A 145 -15.24 10.14 6.95
N ILE A 146 -14.54 9.08 7.36
CA ILE A 146 -14.89 7.72 6.99
C ILE A 146 -16.18 7.27 7.69
N PHE A 147 -16.35 7.62 8.97
CA PHE A 147 -17.52 7.25 9.77
C PHE A 147 -18.79 7.91 9.23
N SER A 148 -18.72 9.21 8.92
CA SER A 148 -19.86 10.03 8.50
C SER A 148 -20.17 9.94 7.01
N GLY A 149 -19.25 9.38 6.23
CA GLY A 149 -19.38 9.23 4.78
C GLY A 149 -19.04 10.50 3.98
N GLY A 150 -18.40 11.50 4.59
CA GLY A 150 -17.97 12.71 3.88
C GLY A 150 -17.43 13.81 4.76
N SER A 151 -16.69 14.74 4.15
CA SER A 151 -16.09 15.88 4.86
C SER A 151 -17.16 16.84 5.39
N PRO A 152 -17.02 17.38 6.61
CA PRO A 152 -17.89 18.43 7.14
C PRO A 152 -17.83 19.75 6.37
N PHE A 153 -16.89 19.88 5.42
CA PHE A 153 -16.68 21.08 4.61
C PHE A 153 -17.24 20.95 3.18
N VAL A 154 -17.80 19.80 2.82
CA VAL A 154 -18.33 19.53 1.47
C VAL A 154 -19.73 18.92 1.55
N ASN A 155 -20.74 19.63 1.04
CA ASN A 155 -22.15 19.23 0.94
C ASN A 155 -22.79 18.67 2.25
N ASN A 156 -23.65 19.48 2.86
CA ASN A 156 -24.33 19.17 4.12
C ASN A 156 -25.57 18.26 3.92
N ASP A 157 -25.36 16.97 3.62
CA ASP A 157 -26.45 16.00 3.80
C ASP A 157 -26.78 15.90 5.30
N ILE A 158 -28.05 16.05 5.66
CA ILE A 158 -28.55 15.95 7.05
C ILE A 158 -28.12 14.61 7.68
N ASN A 159 -28.10 13.52 6.91
CA ASN A 159 -27.65 12.22 7.40
C ASN A 159 -26.17 12.24 7.81
N SER A 160 -25.32 12.94 7.04
CA SER A 160 -23.89 13.08 7.37
C SER A 160 -23.67 13.89 8.65
N VAL A 161 -24.49 14.91 8.91
CA VAL A 161 -24.40 15.74 10.13
C VAL A 161 -24.68 14.90 11.38
N GLU A 162 -25.73 14.08 11.36
CA GLU A 162 -26.09 13.26 12.51
C GLU A 162 -25.05 12.16 12.77
N GLU A 163 -24.50 11.54 11.72
CA GLU A 163 -23.41 10.57 11.88
C GLU A 163 -22.12 11.21 12.40
N ARG A 164 -21.78 12.44 11.98
CA ARG A 164 -20.66 13.20 12.56
C ARG A 164 -20.84 13.45 14.05
N LYS A 165 -22.04 13.86 14.48
CA LYS A 165 -22.34 14.04 15.92
C LYS A 165 -22.17 12.74 16.68
N LYS A 166 -22.69 11.63 16.16
CA LYS A 166 -22.52 10.30 16.79
C LYS A 166 -21.04 9.94 16.95
N TYR A 167 -20.22 10.18 15.92
CA TYR A 167 -18.78 9.94 15.99
C TYR A 167 -18.11 10.78 17.07
N TRP A 168 -18.30 12.10 17.08
CA TRP A 168 -17.62 12.97 18.04
C TRP A 168 -18.10 12.77 19.48
N LEU A 169 -19.39 12.48 19.70
CA LEU A 169 -19.90 12.12 21.03
C LEU A 169 -19.30 10.79 21.51
N TRP A 170 -19.16 9.80 20.63
CA TRP A 170 -18.43 8.57 20.93
C TRP A 170 -16.95 8.85 21.24
N TYR A 171 -16.30 9.72 20.46
CA TYR A 171 -14.92 10.12 20.66
C TYR A 171 -14.70 10.71 22.07
N ILE A 172 -15.57 11.61 22.53
CA ILE A 172 -15.49 12.18 23.89
C ILE A 172 -15.62 11.10 24.97
N GLN A 173 -16.53 10.14 24.79
CA GLN A 173 -16.66 9.00 25.71
C GLN A 173 -15.41 8.11 25.71
N MET A 174 -14.83 7.88 24.53
CA MET A 174 -13.62 7.10 24.34
C MET A 174 -12.40 7.74 25.00
N VAL A 175 -12.19 9.06 24.81
CA VAL A 175 -11.12 9.81 25.47
C VAL A 175 -11.27 9.68 26.99
N ARG A 176 -12.48 9.86 27.53
CA ARG A 176 -12.74 9.66 28.97
C ARG A 176 -12.39 8.24 29.44
N GLY A 177 -12.73 7.23 28.65
CA GLY A 177 -12.42 5.83 28.93
C GLY A 177 -10.92 5.54 29.00
N ILE A 178 -10.17 6.02 28.00
CA ILE A 178 -8.70 5.85 27.94
C ILE A 178 -8.02 6.59 29.10
N LEU A 179 -8.44 7.81 29.42
CA LEU A 179 -7.86 8.55 30.54
C LEU A 179 -8.06 7.84 31.89
N LYS A 180 -9.18 7.12 32.05
CA LYS A 180 -9.47 6.35 33.27
C LYS A 180 -8.64 5.06 33.36
N ASN A 181 -8.39 4.39 32.24
CA ASN A 181 -7.66 3.11 32.19
C ASN A 181 -6.66 3.11 31.02
N PRO A 182 -5.55 3.86 31.11
CA PRO A 182 -4.65 4.07 29.97
C PRO A 182 -3.93 2.81 29.51
N ASP A 183 -3.79 1.81 30.37
CA ASP A 183 -3.07 0.56 30.07
C ASP A 183 -3.94 -0.53 29.45
N VAL A 184 -5.25 -0.27 29.30
CA VAL A 184 -6.21 -1.21 28.71
C VAL A 184 -6.67 -0.68 27.35
N GLU A 185 -6.69 -1.55 26.34
CA GLU A 185 -7.24 -1.23 25.02
C GLU A 185 -8.73 -0.86 25.15
N TYR A 186 -9.14 0.33 24.68
CA TYR A 186 -10.55 0.75 24.72
C TYR A 186 -11.39 -0.02 23.69
N LEU A 187 -10.83 -0.26 22.50
CA LEU A 187 -11.38 -1.16 21.49
C LEU A 187 -10.33 -2.20 21.12
N ILE A 188 -10.77 -3.44 20.91
CA ILE A 188 -9.91 -4.56 20.52
C ILE A 188 -9.85 -4.61 18.99
N LEU A 189 -8.63 -4.71 18.45
CA LEU A 189 -8.40 -5.02 17.04
C LEU A 189 -9.04 -6.38 16.69
N PRO A 190 -9.95 -6.47 15.70
CA PRO A 190 -10.54 -7.74 15.29
C PRO A 190 -9.47 -8.79 14.96
N SER A 191 -9.64 -10.01 15.46
CA SER A 191 -8.79 -11.13 15.07
C SER A 191 -9.22 -11.63 13.70
N TYR A 192 -8.28 -11.67 12.77
CA TYR A 192 -8.49 -12.32 11.47
C TYR A 192 -7.89 -13.71 11.53
N GLU A 193 -8.70 -14.73 11.24
CA GLU A 193 -8.17 -16.08 11.03
C GLU A 193 -7.27 -16.05 9.80
N LYS A 194 -5.96 -16.11 10.02
CA LYS A 194 -5.01 -16.44 8.95
C LYS A 194 -5.35 -17.84 8.47
N ARG A 195 -6.08 -17.93 7.37
CA ARG A 195 -6.21 -19.20 6.67
C ARG A 195 -4.89 -19.46 5.97
N GLU A 196 -4.04 -20.27 6.60
CA GLU A 196 -2.90 -20.89 5.92
C GLU A 196 -3.43 -21.87 4.87
N HIS A 197 -3.86 -21.34 3.73
CA HIS A 197 -4.10 -22.15 2.56
C HIS A 197 -2.76 -22.32 1.85
N LEU A 198 -2.31 -23.57 1.74
CA LEU A 198 -1.28 -23.93 0.76
C LEU A 198 -1.85 -23.61 -0.62
N ILE A 199 -1.45 -22.47 -1.18
CA ILE A 199 -1.85 -22.05 -2.52
C ILE A 199 -0.96 -22.80 -3.50
N SER A 200 -1.54 -23.79 -4.16
CA SER A 200 -0.94 -24.37 -5.36
C SER A 200 -1.32 -23.49 -6.55
N ILE A 201 -0.33 -22.85 -7.15
CA ILE A 201 -0.53 -22.08 -8.37
C ILE A 201 -0.64 -23.06 -9.55
N PRO A 202 -1.73 -23.03 -10.35
CA PRO A 202 -1.87 -23.93 -11.49
C PRO A 202 -0.81 -23.66 -12.58
N PHE A 203 -0.60 -24.65 -13.43
CA PHE A 203 0.27 -24.51 -14.61
C PHE A 203 -0.28 -23.44 -15.57
N ARG A 204 0.64 -22.65 -16.18
CA ARG A 204 0.28 -21.58 -17.11
C ARG A 204 0.33 -22.04 -18.56
N HIS A 205 -0.81 -21.98 -19.24
CA HIS A 205 -0.93 -22.29 -20.66
C HIS A 205 -0.21 -21.25 -21.54
N GLN A 206 0.02 -20.03 -21.04
CA GLN A 206 0.81 -19.02 -21.77
C GLN A 206 2.19 -19.54 -22.22
N LEU A 207 2.80 -20.47 -21.48
CA LEU A 207 4.11 -21.03 -21.83
C LEU A 207 4.09 -21.82 -23.14
N HIS A 208 2.95 -22.39 -23.54
CA HIS A 208 2.82 -23.06 -24.83
C HIS A 208 2.87 -22.09 -26.01
N LEU A 209 2.48 -20.82 -25.81
CA LEU A 209 2.45 -19.80 -26.86
C LEU A 209 3.85 -19.42 -27.35
N VAL A 210 4.88 -19.65 -26.54
CA VAL A 210 6.27 -19.25 -26.82
C VAL A 210 7.21 -20.46 -27.00
N SER A 211 6.62 -21.66 -27.13
CA SER A 211 7.37 -22.88 -27.44
C SER A 211 7.91 -22.86 -28.89
N ALA A 212 8.74 -23.83 -29.27
CA ALA A 212 9.35 -23.88 -30.60
C ALA A 212 8.36 -23.83 -31.79
N ASN A 213 7.10 -24.25 -31.58
CA ASN A 213 6.00 -24.13 -32.55
C ASN A 213 4.89 -23.17 -32.07
N GLY A 214 5.22 -22.32 -31.11
CA GLY A 214 4.34 -21.35 -30.50
C GLY A 214 3.95 -20.22 -31.45
N ARG A 215 2.90 -19.49 -31.09
CA ARG A 215 2.39 -18.36 -31.89
C ARG A 215 3.20 -17.08 -31.68
N ILE A 216 3.92 -16.97 -30.57
CA ILE A 216 4.61 -15.76 -30.13
C ILE A 216 6.12 -16.02 -30.15
N SER A 217 6.80 -15.39 -31.11
CA SER A 217 8.26 -15.45 -31.25
C SER A 217 8.94 -14.24 -30.60
N PHE A 218 10.16 -14.46 -30.09
CA PHE A 218 11.07 -13.45 -29.53
C PHE A 218 12.28 -13.19 -30.46
N ASP A 219 12.25 -13.69 -31.71
CA ASP A 219 13.38 -13.62 -32.65
C ASP A 219 13.75 -12.16 -32.98
N ASP A 220 12.77 -11.25 -33.06
CA ASP A 220 13.04 -9.81 -33.26
C ASP A 220 13.93 -9.25 -32.15
N ILE A 221 13.68 -9.65 -30.90
CA ILE A 221 14.43 -9.20 -29.73
C ILE A 221 15.83 -9.82 -29.75
N GLU A 222 15.92 -11.12 -30.04
CA GLU A 222 17.19 -11.82 -30.21
C GLU A 222 18.06 -11.13 -31.27
N ASN A 223 17.51 -10.89 -32.46
CA ASN A 223 18.20 -10.27 -33.59
C ASN A 223 18.72 -8.88 -33.23
N ILE A 224 17.90 -8.05 -32.56
CA ILE A 224 18.34 -6.74 -32.11
C ILE A 224 19.50 -6.89 -31.12
N ILE A 225 19.41 -7.78 -30.13
CA ILE A 225 20.48 -7.96 -29.12
C ILE A 225 21.78 -8.43 -29.77
N LEU A 226 21.73 -9.47 -30.60
CA LEU A 226 22.91 -10.03 -31.25
C LEU A 226 23.62 -9.00 -32.15
N SER A 227 22.86 -8.12 -32.83
CA SER A 227 23.43 -7.03 -33.65
C SER A 227 24.24 -6.00 -32.85
N GLN A 228 24.13 -6.00 -31.53
CA GLN A 228 24.78 -5.02 -30.64
C GLN A 228 26.00 -5.59 -29.92
N ILE A 229 26.29 -6.88 -30.09
CA ILE A 229 27.43 -7.52 -29.44
C ILE A 229 28.70 -7.12 -30.20
N PRO A 230 29.68 -6.47 -29.55
CA PRO A 230 30.96 -6.16 -30.19
C PRO A 230 31.73 -7.42 -30.56
N ASP A 231 32.42 -7.39 -31.70
CA ASP A 231 33.19 -8.54 -32.23
C ASP A 231 34.30 -9.00 -31.28
N GLU A 232 34.79 -8.12 -30.40
CA GLU A 232 35.84 -8.44 -29.43
C GLU A 232 35.32 -9.29 -28.25
N ILE A 233 34.01 -9.26 -27.98
CA ILE A 233 33.41 -10.02 -26.89
C ILE A 233 33.25 -11.47 -27.32
N LYS A 234 34.05 -12.36 -26.71
CA LYS A 234 33.84 -13.81 -26.84
C LYS A 234 32.71 -14.24 -25.91
N TRP A 235 31.68 -14.86 -26.47
CA TRP A 235 30.57 -15.42 -25.73
C TRP A 235 30.27 -16.84 -26.19
N ASN A 236 29.69 -17.67 -25.33
CA ASN A 236 29.13 -18.99 -25.66
C ASN A 236 27.60 -18.96 -25.65
N TYR A 237 27.04 -18.19 -24.72
CA TYR A 237 25.63 -17.82 -24.65
C TYR A 237 25.55 -16.37 -24.13
N ILE A 238 24.39 -15.76 -24.30
CA ILE A 238 24.06 -14.42 -23.80
C ILE A 238 22.89 -14.54 -22.83
N ASN A 239 23.07 -13.99 -21.63
CA ASN A 239 22.01 -13.87 -20.64
C ASN A 239 21.36 -12.50 -20.76
N VAL A 240 20.05 -12.49 -20.91
CA VAL A 240 19.23 -11.29 -20.97
C VAL A 240 18.27 -11.34 -19.79
N GLU A 241 18.32 -10.33 -18.94
CA GLU A 241 17.42 -10.19 -17.81
C GLU A 241 16.54 -8.96 -18.02
N PHE A 242 15.24 -9.17 -17.99
CA PHE A 242 14.26 -8.11 -18.15
C PHE A 242 13.25 -8.13 -17.00
N VAL A 243 13.02 -6.98 -16.38
CA VAL A 243 11.95 -6.80 -15.39
C VAL A 243 11.18 -5.53 -15.73
N SER A 244 9.85 -5.57 -15.56
CA SER A 244 9.02 -4.39 -15.77
C SER A 244 7.74 -4.40 -14.94
N CYS A 245 7.57 -3.37 -14.11
CA CYS A 245 6.32 -2.99 -13.45
C CYS A 245 5.87 -1.63 -14.00
N THR A 246 6.02 -0.56 -13.21
CA THR A 246 5.89 0.85 -13.66
C THR A 246 7.09 1.29 -14.49
N SER A 247 8.30 0.95 -14.03
CA SER A 247 9.55 1.14 -14.78
C SER A 247 9.99 -0.18 -15.43
N SER A 248 11.08 -0.15 -16.20
CA SER A 248 11.71 -1.36 -16.76
C SER A 248 13.23 -1.32 -16.62
N MET A 249 13.83 -2.49 -16.44
CA MET A 249 15.28 -2.69 -16.49
C MET A 249 15.60 -3.82 -17.46
N LEU A 250 16.65 -3.60 -18.26
CA LEU A 250 17.23 -4.58 -19.16
C LEU A 250 18.72 -4.71 -18.84
N ASN A 251 19.16 -5.92 -18.52
CA ASN A 251 20.58 -6.24 -18.43
C ASN A 251 20.92 -7.34 -19.44
N VAL A 252 22.05 -7.20 -20.10
CA VAL A 252 22.58 -8.17 -21.06
C VAL A 252 23.99 -8.51 -20.64
N PHE A 253 24.28 -9.79 -20.49
CA PHE A 253 25.57 -10.31 -20.06
C PHE A 253 26.07 -11.39 -21.03
N SER A 254 27.37 -11.42 -21.27
CA SER A 254 28.00 -12.55 -21.93
C SER A 254 28.07 -13.76 -20.98
N SER A 255 28.40 -14.93 -21.53
CA SER A 255 28.67 -16.14 -20.73
C SER A 255 29.84 -16.00 -19.74
N THR A 256 30.70 -14.99 -19.88
CA THR A 256 31.79 -14.70 -18.93
C THR A 256 31.35 -13.79 -17.78
N GLY A 257 30.10 -13.30 -17.80
CA GLY A 257 29.55 -12.36 -16.84
C GLY A 257 29.81 -10.89 -17.18
N GLU A 258 30.48 -10.60 -18.32
CA GLU A 258 30.72 -9.22 -18.76
C GLU A 258 29.41 -8.58 -19.22
N LYS A 259 29.12 -7.38 -18.70
CA LYS A 259 27.94 -6.61 -19.08
C LYS A 259 28.09 -6.03 -20.48
N ILE A 260 27.17 -6.39 -21.37
CA ILE A 260 27.12 -5.89 -22.76
C ILE A 260 26.32 -4.59 -22.78
N ARG A 261 26.94 -3.52 -23.31
CA ARG A 261 26.30 -2.20 -23.42
C ARG A 261 25.48 -2.12 -24.71
N ILE A 262 24.18 -2.18 -24.57
CA ILE A 262 23.23 -1.95 -25.66
C ILE A 262 23.04 -0.44 -25.87
N ARG A 263 23.00 0.03 -27.12
CA ARG A 263 22.73 1.44 -27.45
C ARG A 263 21.36 1.86 -26.94
N HIS A 264 21.24 3.10 -26.45
CA HIS A 264 20.03 3.59 -25.78
C HIS A 264 18.74 3.39 -26.60
N MET A 265 18.72 3.76 -27.89
CA MET A 265 17.53 3.55 -28.74
C MET A 265 17.13 2.07 -28.81
N ASN A 266 18.10 1.17 -28.95
CA ASN A 266 17.85 -0.27 -28.99
C ASN A 266 17.35 -0.80 -27.64
N VAL A 267 17.80 -0.25 -26.50
CA VAL A 267 17.23 -0.58 -25.18
C VAL A 267 15.74 -0.24 -25.12
N VAL A 268 15.36 0.94 -25.62
CA VAL A 268 13.95 1.38 -25.65
C VAL A 268 13.11 0.44 -26.51
N ASP A 269 13.61 0.09 -27.70
CA ASP A 269 12.93 -0.83 -28.62
C ASP A 269 12.80 -2.23 -28.03
N ILE A 270 13.89 -2.83 -27.54
CA ILE A 270 13.87 -4.16 -26.89
C ILE A 270 12.88 -4.18 -25.72
N CYS A 271 12.94 -3.18 -24.83
CA CYS A 271 12.02 -3.11 -23.70
C CYS A 271 10.56 -2.95 -24.15
N ARG A 272 10.29 -2.23 -25.25
CA ARG A 272 8.94 -2.12 -25.83
C ARG A 272 8.49 -3.48 -26.36
N GLU A 273 9.32 -4.16 -27.13
CA GLU A 273 8.99 -5.47 -27.69
C GLU A 273 8.73 -6.50 -26.59
N PHE A 274 9.56 -6.59 -25.55
CA PHE A 274 9.28 -7.46 -24.40
C PHE A 274 7.90 -7.19 -23.77
N ARG A 275 7.52 -5.91 -23.61
CA ARG A 275 6.20 -5.54 -23.08
C ARG A 275 5.06 -5.89 -24.04
N LEU A 276 5.27 -5.78 -25.35
CA LEU A 276 4.30 -6.18 -26.36
C LEU A 276 4.07 -7.70 -26.33
N LYS A 277 5.14 -8.51 -26.28
CA LYS A 277 5.04 -9.97 -26.14
C LYS A 277 4.34 -10.36 -24.84
N ARG A 278 4.66 -9.69 -23.72
CA ARG A 278 3.93 -9.86 -22.45
C ARG A 278 2.43 -9.62 -22.60
N LYS A 279 2.06 -8.50 -23.23
CA LYS A 279 0.66 -8.13 -23.45
C LYS A 279 -0.03 -9.17 -24.34
N GLU A 280 0.63 -9.62 -25.40
CA GLU A 280 0.10 -10.63 -26.30
C GLU A 280 -0.16 -11.96 -25.58
N MET A 281 0.80 -12.44 -24.77
CA MET A 281 0.63 -13.63 -23.93
C MET A 281 -0.54 -13.48 -22.96
N TYR A 282 -0.62 -12.34 -22.27
CA TYR A 282 -1.71 -12.03 -21.35
C TYR A 282 -3.08 -12.03 -22.05
N MET A 283 -3.19 -11.44 -23.24
CA MET A 283 -4.48 -11.37 -23.96
C MET A 283 -5.03 -12.75 -24.36
N GLN A 284 -4.17 -13.77 -24.52
CA GLN A 284 -4.62 -15.14 -24.81
C GLN A 284 -5.15 -15.86 -23.57
N TYR A 285 -4.52 -15.63 -22.40
CA TYR A 285 -4.88 -16.27 -21.13
C TYR A 285 -4.88 -15.26 -19.98
N PRO A 286 -5.83 -14.30 -19.96
CA PRO A 286 -5.78 -13.18 -19.02
C PRO A 286 -5.89 -13.62 -17.56
N LYS A 287 -6.62 -14.71 -17.28
CA LYS A 287 -6.77 -15.27 -15.94
C LYS A 287 -5.45 -15.68 -15.29
N GLU A 288 -4.46 -16.07 -16.08
CA GLU A 288 -3.13 -16.48 -15.60
C GLU A 288 -2.24 -15.28 -15.20
N GLY A 289 -2.64 -14.06 -15.57
CA GLY A 289 -1.91 -12.84 -15.31
C GLY A 289 -0.69 -12.64 -16.22
N ALA A 290 0.00 -11.52 -16.04
CA ALA A 290 1.22 -11.21 -16.77
C ALA A 290 2.47 -11.44 -15.90
N TRP A 291 3.59 -11.78 -16.52
CA TRP A 291 4.86 -11.98 -15.83
C TRP A 291 5.52 -10.63 -15.43
N PHE A 292 6.19 -10.61 -14.28
CA PHE A 292 6.92 -9.45 -13.76
C PHE A 292 8.33 -9.34 -14.37
N SER A 293 8.99 -10.48 -14.54
CA SER A 293 10.33 -10.55 -15.13
C SER A 293 10.51 -11.79 -16.01
N LEU A 294 11.54 -11.73 -16.85
CA LEU A 294 11.93 -12.73 -17.81
C LEU A 294 13.46 -12.85 -17.80
N LYS A 295 13.95 -14.09 -17.81
CA LYS A 295 15.32 -14.43 -18.20
C LYS A 295 15.29 -15.09 -19.57
N MET A 296 16.08 -14.58 -20.50
CA MET A 296 16.27 -15.14 -21.82
C MET A 296 17.73 -15.53 -21.99
N VAL A 297 17.99 -16.77 -22.36
CA VAL A 297 19.34 -17.28 -22.65
C VAL A 297 19.44 -17.54 -24.15
N ILE A 298 20.27 -16.76 -24.85
CA ILE A 298 20.51 -16.90 -26.29
C ILE A 298 21.77 -17.74 -26.50
N GLU A 299 21.65 -18.83 -27.23
CA GLU A 299 22.71 -19.78 -27.54
C GLU A 299 23.37 -19.43 -28.89
N LYS A 300 24.62 -19.88 -29.11
CA LYS A 300 25.38 -19.63 -30.35
C LYS A 300 24.72 -20.08 -31.65
N ASN A 301 23.82 -21.05 -31.57
CA ASN A 301 23.08 -21.57 -32.71
C ASN A 301 21.82 -20.75 -33.03
N TYR A 302 21.69 -19.55 -32.48
CA TYR A 302 20.53 -18.65 -32.66
C TYR A 302 19.23 -19.28 -32.15
N SER A 303 19.32 -20.06 -31.07
CA SER A 303 18.17 -20.55 -30.33
C SER A 303 18.17 -19.91 -28.95
N TYR A 304 17.00 -19.78 -28.34
CA TYR A 304 16.89 -19.23 -27.00
C TYR A 304 15.98 -20.03 -26.08
N LYS A 305 16.21 -19.87 -24.79
CA LYS A 305 15.35 -20.38 -23.70
C LYS A 305 14.79 -19.19 -22.95
N LEU A 306 13.51 -19.28 -22.57
CA LEU A 306 12.78 -18.25 -21.85
C LEU A 306 12.32 -18.80 -20.49
N GLU A 307 12.58 -18.05 -19.43
CA GLU A 307 12.12 -18.35 -18.08
C GLU A 307 11.39 -17.13 -17.52
N PHE A 308 10.08 -17.27 -17.28
CA PHE A 308 9.22 -16.18 -16.83
C PHE A 308 8.95 -16.29 -15.33
N ASN A 309 9.05 -15.16 -14.64
CA ASN A 309 8.66 -15.06 -13.24
C ASN A 309 7.34 -14.29 -13.11
N TYR A 310 6.30 -15.02 -12.70
CA TYR A 310 4.97 -14.49 -12.37
C TYR A 310 4.75 -14.33 -10.85
N ASP A 311 5.48 -15.13 -10.05
CA ASP A 311 5.03 -15.50 -8.71
C ASP A 311 6.13 -15.49 -7.65
N ASN A 312 7.41 -15.44 -8.01
CA ASN A 312 8.50 -15.39 -7.06
C ASN A 312 8.90 -13.93 -6.76
N PHE A 313 8.47 -13.42 -5.61
CA PHE A 313 8.79 -12.07 -5.15
C PHE A 313 10.30 -11.84 -5.01
N ASN A 314 11.05 -12.85 -4.53
CA ASN A 314 12.49 -12.72 -4.27
C ASN A 314 13.33 -12.66 -5.55
N GLU A 315 12.79 -13.11 -6.68
CA GLU A 315 13.43 -12.99 -7.99
C GLU A 315 13.19 -11.62 -8.66
N ILE A 316 12.27 -10.83 -8.13
CA ILE A 316 12.11 -9.43 -8.55
C ILE A 316 13.24 -8.61 -7.91
N PRO A 317 14.04 -7.84 -8.66
CA PRO A 317 15.10 -7.03 -8.06
C PRO A 317 14.53 -6.04 -7.02
N ALA A 318 15.26 -5.79 -5.93
CA ALA A 318 14.77 -5.00 -4.79
C ALA A 318 14.19 -3.63 -5.18
N TYR A 319 14.81 -2.93 -6.14
CA TYR A 319 14.31 -1.65 -6.67
C TYR A 319 12.92 -1.72 -7.31
N PHE A 320 12.49 -2.91 -7.76
CA PHE A 320 11.18 -3.17 -8.36
C PHE A 320 10.19 -3.82 -7.37
N GLN A 321 10.58 -4.02 -6.12
CA GLN A 321 9.72 -4.57 -5.07
C GLN A 321 8.84 -3.50 -4.39
N GLU A 322 8.77 -2.30 -4.96
CA GLU A 322 7.87 -1.22 -4.55
C GLU A 322 6.41 -1.66 -4.68
N LEU A 323 5.67 -1.65 -3.56
CA LEU A 323 4.35 -2.26 -3.48
C LEU A 323 3.31 -1.54 -4.34
N ASP A 324 3.41 -0.22 -4.48
CA ASP A 324 2.55 0.57 -5.37
C ASP A 324 2.82 0.23 -6.85
N TRP A 325 4.07 -0.03 -7.24
CA TRP A 325 4.40 -0.44 -8.60
C TRP A 325 3.83 -1.81 -8.91
N ILE A 326 3.94 -2.75 -7.97
CA ILE A 326 3.37 -4.08 -8.09
C ILE A 326 1.84 -4.02 -8.15
N PHE A 327 1.21 -3.24 -7.26
CA PHE A 327 -0.24 -3.07 -7.25
C PHE A 327 -0.74 -2.45 -8.56
N ASN A 328 -0.09 -1.40 -9.04
CA ASN A 328 -0.41 -0.77 -10.32
C ASN A 328 -0.19 -1.70 -11.52
N PHE A 329 0.85 -2.54 -11.46
CA PHE A 329 1.06 -3.58 -12.47
C PHE A 329 -0.08 -4.60 -12.47
N TYR A 330 -0.49 -5.08 -11.28
CA TYR A 330 -1.65 -5.96 -11.15
C TYR A 330 -2.92 -5.31 -11.71
N CYS A 331 -3.20 -4.05 -11.40
CA CYS A 331 -4.38 -3.35 -11.93
C CYS A 331 -4.40 -3.27 -13.47
N LYS A 332 -3.22 -3.27 -14.12
CA LYS A 332 -3.10 -3.31 -15.59
C LYS A 332 -3.26 -4.73 -16.16
N PHE A 333 -2.86 -5.74 -15.40
CA PHE A 333 -2.89 -7.16 -15.79
C PHE A 333 -3.53 -7.99 -14.68
N PRO A 334 -4.83 -7.78 -14.38
CA PRO A 334 -5.51 -8.52 -13.33
C PRO A 334 -5.50 -10.01 -13.66
N ARG A 335 -5.53 -10.84 -12.62
CA ARG A 335 -5.56 -12.30 -12.75
C ARG A 335 -6.64 -12.90 -11.87
N SER A 336 -7.00 -14.15 -12.09
CA SER A 336 -7.93 -14.84 -11.20
C SER A 336 -7.23 -15.17 -9.87
N LYS A 337 -8.02 -15.43 -8.84
CA LYS A 337 -7.51 -15.66 -7.48
C LYS A 337 -6.63 -16.91 -7.43
N GLU A 338 -6.98 -17.96 -8.16
CA GLU A 338 -6.21 -19.22 -8.24
C GLU A 338 -4.78 -19.03 -8.78
N TYR A 339 -4.56 -18.10 -9.72
CA TYR A 339 -3.25 -17.81 -10.28
C TYR A 339 -2.46 -16.77 -9.49
N THR A 340 -2.98 -16.30 -8.36
CA THR A 340 -2.36 -15.23 -7.55
C THR A 340 -1.67 -15.82 -6.31
N PRO A 341 -0.34 -15.64 -6.15
CA PRO A 341 0.40 -16.09 -4.99
C PRO A 341 0.06 -15.26 -3.75
N GLU A 342 0.28 -15.84 -2.58
CA GLU A 342 -0.12 -15.26 -1.29
C GLU A 342 0.41 -13.85 -1.08
N TRP A 343 1.70 -13.61 -1.35
CA TRP A 343 2.31 -12.29 -1.18
C TRP A 343 1.61 -11.21 -2.04
N LEU A 344 1.15 -11.56 -3.24
CA LEU A 344 0.45 -10.60 -4.09
C LEU A 344 -0.99 -10.40 -3.63
N ARG A 345 -1.67 -11.44 -3.13
CA ARG A 345 -3.01 -11.31 -2.53
C ARG A 345 -3.01 -10.29 -1.38
N LYS A 346 -1.96 -10.29 -0.55
CA LYS A 346 -1.77 -9.32 0.55
C LYS A 346 -1.67 -7.88 0.05
N ILE A 347 -0.97 -7.67 -1.07
CA ILE A 347 -0.83 -6.35 -1.69
C ILE A 347 -2.15 -5.92 -2.34
N ILE A 348 -2.83 -6.83 -3.04
CA ILE A 348 -4.11 -6.56 -3.71
C ILE A 348 -5.21 -6.17 -2.71
N GLY A 349 -5.30 -6.90 -1.59
CA GLY A 349 -6.36 -6.73 -0.60
C GLY A 349 -7.75 -6.74 -1.25
N ASN A 350 -8.60 -5.81 -0.83
CA ASN A 350 -9.99 -5.72 -1.30
C ASN A 350 -10.20 -4.69 -2.42
N LYS A 351 -9.19 -3.90 -2.76
CA LYS A 351 -9.28 -2.90 -3.83
C LYS A 351 -9.02 -3.48 -5.21
N GLY A 352 -8.14 -4.48 -5.32
CA GLY A 352 -7.92 -5.12 -6.63
C GLY A 352 -9.00 -6.15 -6.94
N LYS A 353 -9.56 -6.05 -8.15
CA LYS A 353 -10.55 -7.00 -8.65
C LYS A 353 -9.84 -8.21 -9.25
N TYR A 354 -10.18 -9.41 -8.79
CA TYR A 354 -9.77 -10.64 -9.45
C TYR A 354 -10.63 -10.84 -10.71
N LEU A 355 -10.06 -11.51 -11.71
CA LEU A 355 -10.86 -12.02 -12.82
C LEU A 355 -11.68 -13.21 -12.32
N GLU A 356 -12.99 -13.19 -12.60
CA GLU A 356 -13.91 -14.29 -12.29
C GLU A 356 -13.68 -15.48 -13.23
N ASP A 357 -14.07 -16.66 -12.76
CA ASP A 357 -13.99 -17.91 -13.52
C ASP A 357 -15.05 -18.03 -14.62
#